data_AF-A0A8R1HVK4-F1
#
_entry.id   AF-A0A8R1HVK4-F1
#
_cell.length_a   1.000
_cell.length_b   1.000
_cell.length_c   1.000
_cell.angle_alpha   90.00
_cell.angle_beta   90.00
_cell.angle_gamma   90.00
#
_symmetry.space_group_name_H-M   'P 1'
#
loop_
_entity.id
_entity.type
_entity.pdbx_description
1 polymer ?
#
loop_
_entity_poly.entity_id
_entity_poly.type
_entity_poly.pdbx_seq_one_letter_code
_entity_poly.pdbx_strand_id
1 'polypeptide(L)'
;MDAQQLKLVMHMQRKANLEMVEQISRMFAQPAAPTTESRNVSIMDPLSERLPTLIYDQDNQCTFDSRYIQYEDLIEKEGNELDDASKARLVLMKLDAQSYALYTTVILPKKPADLKLE
;
A
#
# COMPACT_ATOMS: atom_id res chain seq x y z
N MET A 1 -23.27 56.98 13.81
CA MET A 1 -22.24 55.98 14.14
C MET A 1 -20.94 56.75 14.31
N ASP A 2 -20.30 56.69 15.48
CA ASP A 2 -19.12 57.49 15.79
C ASP A 2 -17.87 56.98 15.06
N ALA A 3 -16.97 57.87 14.62
CA ALA A 3 -15.78 57.50 13.84
C ALA A 3 -14.82 56.58 14.62
N GLN A 4 -14.81 56.67 15.96
CA GLN A 4 -14.00 55.79 16.80
C GLN A 4 -14.60 54.38 16.85
N GLN A 5 -15.93 54.28 16.90
CA GLN A 5 -16.64 52.99 16.85
C GLN A 5 -16.39 52.26 15.52
N LEU A 6 -16.43 52.98 14.40
CA LEU A 6 -16.15 52.38 13.09
C LEU A 6 -14.71 51.85 12.98
N LYS A 7 -13.75 52.61 13.52
CA LYS A 7 -12.34 52.22 13.55
C LYS A 7 -12.10 50.96 14.40
N LEU A 8 -12.82 50.84 15.51
CA LEU A 8 -12.78 49.67 16.39
C LEU A 8 -13.32 48.42 15.69
N VAL A 9 -14.45 48.54 14.99
CA VAL A 9 -15.05 47.43 14.22
C VAL A 9 -14.11 46.96 13.10
N MET A 10 -13.51 47.90 12.34
CA MET A 10 -12.56 47.54 11.28
C MET A 10 -11.30 46.85 11.81
N HIS A 11 -10.80 47.29 12.98
CA HIS A 11 -9.65 46.65 13.62
C HIS A 11 -9.99 45.22 14.09
N MET A 12 -11.17 45.05 14.69
CA MET A 12 -11.66 43.75 15.15
C MET A 12 -11.83 42.77 13.98
N GLN A 13 -12.43 43.21 12.86
CA GLN A 13 -12.59 42.39 11.67
C GLN A 13 -11.24 41.97 11.06
N ARG A 14 -10.26 42.89 11.00
CA ARG A 14 -8.91 42.57 10.50
C ARG A 14 -8.23 41.52 11.38
N LYS A 15 -8.35 41.65 12.70
CA LYS A 15 -7.76 40.72 13.66
C LYS A 15 -8.38 39.32 13.53
N ALA A 16 -9.71 39.24 13.48
CA ALA A 16 -10.43 37.98 13.29
C ALA A 16 -10.02 37.28 11.98
N ASN A 17 -9.87 38.03 10.89
CA ASN A 17 -9.41 37.48 9.62
C ASN A 17 -7.97 36.93 9.72
N LEU A 18 -7.08 37.62 10.43
CA LEU A 18 -5.69 37.18 10.61
C LEU A 18 -5.60 35.90 11.45
N GLU A 19 -6.36 35.83 12.55
CA GLU A 19 -6.45 34.63 13.39
C GLU A 19 -7.01 33.43 12.61
N MET A 20 -8.00 33.67 11.75
CA MET A 20 -8.56 32.63 10.87
C MET A 20 -7.54 32.11 9.87
N VAL A 21 -6.76 33.01 9.24
CA VAL A 21 -5.69 32.63 8.29
C VAL A 21 -4.58 31.85 8.98
N GLU A 22 -4.19 32.23 10.20
CA GLU A 22 -3.22 31.47 11.00
C GLU A 22 -3.74 30.07 11.36
N GLN A 23 -5.01 29.95 11.74
CA GLN A 23 -5.61 28.65 12.07
C GLN A 23 -5.69 27.73 10.86
N ILE A 24 -6.09 28.26 9.70
CA ILE A 24 -6.06 27.55 8.42
C ILE A 24 -4.63 27.10 8.11
N SER A 25 -3.67 28.00 8.21
CA SER A 25 -2.25 27.69 7.95
C SER A 25 -1.74 26.56 8.85
N ARG A 26 -2.14 26.53 10.12
CA ARG A 26 -1.77 25.44 11.06
C ARG A 26 -2.43 24.11 10.72
N MET A 27 -3.66 24.11 10.22
CA MET A 27 -4.34 22.88 9.75
C MET A 27 -3.68 22.30 8.49
N PHE A 28 -3.25 23.16 7.57
CA PHE A 28 -2.58 22.73 6.33
C PHE A 28 -1.08 22.45 6.51
N ALA A 29 -0.44 23.00 7.55
CA ALA A 29 0.97 22.77 7.86
C ALA A 29 1.22 21.50 8.69
N GLN A 30 0.19 20.84 9.21
CA GLN A 30 0.36 19.51 9.80
C GLN A 30 0.47 18.48 8.68
N PRO A 31 1.64 17.83 8.48
CA PRO A 31 1.68 16.65 7.65
C PRO A 31 0.84 15.60 8.36
N ALA A 32 -0.29 15.21 7.77
CA ALA A 32 -0.97 13.99 8.17
C ALA A 32 0.05 12.86 8.07
N ALA A 33 0.30 12.15 9.17
CA ALA A 33 1.17 10.98 9.12
C ALA A 33 0.60 10.03 8.05
N PRO A 34 1.41 9.54 7.10
CA PRO A 34 0.92 8.64 6.07
C PRO A 34 0.34 7.41 6.75
N THR A 35 -0.87 7.02 6.34
CA THR A 35 -1.51 5.80 6.81
C THR A 35 -0.67 4.59 6.41
N THR A 36 -0.77 3.50 7.18
CA THR A 36 -0.06 2.24 6.90
C THR A 36 -0.34 1.73 5.48
N GLU A 37 -1.57 1.90 4.99
CA GLU A 37 -1.93 1.56 3.61
C GLU A 37 -1.20 2.42 2.58
N SER A 38 -1.11 3.74 2.80
CA SER A 38 -0.39 4.65 1.89
C SER A 38 1.11 4.33 1.83
N ARG A 39 1.69 3.88 2.96
CA ARG A 39 3.09 3.45 3.02
C ARG A 39 3.31 2.13 2.29
N ASN A 40 2.43 1.15 2.48
CA ASN A 40 2.50 -0.13 1.76
C ASN A 40 2.44 0.07 0.24
N VAL A 41 1.53 0.91 -0.27
CA VAL A 41 1.44 1.22 -1.70
C VAL A 41 2.73 1.85 -2.23
N SER A 42 3.32 2.78 -1.46
CA SER A 42 4.57 3.45 -1.84
C SER A 42 5.78 2.50 -1.93
N ILE A 43 5.71 1.33 -1.31
CA ILE A 43 6.79 0.33 -1.29
C ILE A 43 6.48 -0.80 -2.27
N MET A 44 5.23 -1.29 -2.33
CA MET A 44 4.83 -2.41 -3.19
C MET A 44 5.04 -2.13 -4.68
N ASP A 45 4.72 -0.93 -5.16
CA ASP A 45 4.80 -0.57 -6.58
C ASP A 45 6.24 -0.67 -7.13
N PRO A 46 7.25 0.02 -6.54
CA PRO A 46 8.63 -0.08 -7.01
C PRO A 46 9.25 -1.49 -6.83
N LEU A 47 8.82 -2.24 -5.80
CA LEU A 47 9.27 -3.63 -5.62
C LEU A 47 8.69 -4.55 -6.69
N SER A 48 7.41 -4.37 -7.03
CA SER A 48 6.72 -5.16 -8.06
C SER A 48 7.32 -4.96 -9.44
N GLU A 49 7.77 -3.74 -9.77
CA GLU A 49 8.47 -3.44 -11.02
C GLU A 49 9.83 -4.15 -11.13
N ARG A 50 10.56 -4.28 -10.00
CA ARG A 50 11.89 -4.91 -9.96
C ARG A 50 11.82 -6.43 -9.93
N LEU A 51 10.74 -6.99 -9.40
CA LEU A 51 10.52 -8.43 -9.43
C LEU A 51 10.13 -8.87 -10.85
N PRO A 52 10.78 -9.88 -11.42
CA PRO A 52 10.32 -10.49 -12.66
C PRO A 52 9.07 -11.33 -12.43
N THR A 53 8.39 -11.70 -13.52
CA THR A 53 7.29 -12.67 -13.45
C THR A 53 7.82 -14.04 -13.03
N LEU A 54 7.24 -14.61 -11.99
CA LEU A 54 7.49 -15.97 -11.55
C LEU A 54 6.70 -16.92 -12.45
N ILE A 55 7.44 -17.74 -13.19
CA ILE A 55 6.90 -18.77 -14.06
C ILE A 55 7.25 -20.12 -13.47
N TYR A 56 6.23 -20.96 -13.29
CA TYR A 56 6.42 -22.37 -12.95
C TYR A 56 6.71 -23.16 -14.21
N ASP A 57 7.87 -23.82 -14.25
CA ASP A 57 8.25 -24.69 -15.36
C ASP A 57 8.84 -26.00 -14.84
N GLN A 58 8.16 -27.11 -15.14
CA GLN A 58 8.50 -28.44 -14.62
C GLN A 58 9.71 -29.05 -15.34
N ASP A 59 9.94 -28.71 -16.61
CA ASP A 59 11.02 -29.26 -17.44
C ASP A 59 12.38 -28.68 -17.03
N ASN A 60 12.39 -27.37 -16.73
CA ASN A 60 13.57 -26.60 -16.34
C ASN A 60 13.77 -26.52 -14.82
N GLN A 61 13.04 -27.33 -14.04
CA GLN A 61 13.06 -27.32 -12.56
C GLN A 61 12.85 -25.90 -11.97
N CYS A 62 12.14 -25.02 -12.66
CA CYS A 62 11.80 -23.70 -12.17
C CYS A 62 10.58 -23.81 -11.26
N THR A 63 10.83 -24.25 -10.02
CA THR A 63 9.82 -24.32 -8.98
C THR A 63 9.66 -22.99 -8.27
N PHE A 64 8.57 -22.86 -7.51
CA PHE A 64 8.33 -21.70 -6.67
C PHE A 64 9.49 -21.47 -5.69
N ASP A 65 9.98 -22.52 -5.01
CA ASP A 65 11.11 -22.43 -4.08
C ASP A 65 12.38 -21.87 -4.72
N SER A 66 12.77 -22.37 -5.90
CA SER A 66 13.98 -21.90 -6.58
C SER A 66 13.90 -20.44 -7.01
N ARG A 67 12.70 -19.96 -7.37
CA ARG A 67 12.46 -18.55 -7.69
C ARG A 67 12.38 -17.69 -6.43
N TYR A 68 11.73 -18.19 -5.38
CA TYR A 68 11.62 -17.48 -4.12
C TYR A 68 13.02 -17.24 -3.53
N ILE A 69 13.89 -18.25 -3.47
CA ILE A 69 15.27 -18.10 -2.98
C ILE A 69 16.05 -17.01 -3.74
N GLN A 70 15.81 -16.86 -5.05
CA GLN A 70 16.47 -15.82 -5.87
C GLN A 70 16.03 -14.40 -5.50
N TYR A 71 14.81 -14.23 -5.01
CA TYR A 71 14.22 -12.93 -4.69
C TYR A 71 13.96 -12.71 -3.20
N GLU A 72 14.24 -13.71 -2.36
CA GLU A 72 14.02 -13.68 -0.92
C GLU A 72 14.73 -12.49 -0.30
N ASP A 73 16.02 -12.31 -0.60
CA ASP A 73 16.81 -11.18 -0.09
C ASP A 73 16.23 -9.82 -0.49
N LEU A 74 15.70 -9.71 -1.71
CA LEU A 74 15.08 -8.49 -2.21
C LEU A 74 13.75 -8.21 -1.50
N ILE A 75 12.91 -9.23 -1.33
CA ILE A 75 11.61 -9.11 -0.65
C ILE A 75 11.80 -8.82 0.84
N GLU A 76 12.78 -9.47 1.49
CA GLU A 76 13.04 -9.31 2.92
C GLU A 76 13.70 -7.97 3.24
N LYS A 77 14.70 -7.54 2.47
CA LYS A 77 15.41 -6.28 2.75
C LYS A 77 14.61 -5.06 2.32
N GLU A 78 14.12 -5.05 1.09
CA GLU A 78 13.47 -3.87 0.52
C GLU A 78 11.98 -3.82 0.90
N GLY A 79 11.39 -4.98 1.21
CA GLY A 79 10.04 -5.10 1.77
C GLY A 79 10.02 -5.24 3.29
N ASN A 80 11.08 -4.89 4.01
CA ASN A 80 11.17 -5.05 5.48
C ASN A 80 10.05 -4.31 6.25
N GLU A 81 9.52 -3.23 5.67
CA GLU A 81 8.39 -2.48 6.25
C GLU A 81 7.01 -3.07 5.90
N LEU A 82 6.94 -4.04 4.98
CA LEU A 82 5.72 -4.74 4.63
C LEU A 82 5.46 -5.86 5.64
N ASP A 83 4.21 -6.03 6.04
CA ASP A 83 3.78 -7.21 6.78
C ASP A 83 3.80 -8.47 5.91
N ASP A 84 3.80 -9.64 6.53
CA ASP A 84 3.87 -10.92 5.81
C ASP A 84 2.75 -11.12 4.79
N ALA A 85 1.54 -10.59 5.03
CA ALA A 85 0.45 -10.70 4.09
C ALA A 85 0.69 -9.82 2.85
N SER A 86 1.24 -8.62 3.04
CA SER A 86 1.66 -7.71 1.96
C SER A 86 2.81 -8.29 1.14
N LYS A 87 3.81 -8.91 1.78
CA LYS A 87 4.90 -9.64 1.10
C LYS A 87 4.38 -10.84 0.30
N ALA A 88 3.48 -11.64 0.88
CA ALA A 88 2.84 -12.75 0.18
C ALA A 88 2.03 -12.28 -1.03
N ARG A 89 1.28 -11.17 -0.88
CA ARG A 89 0.53 -10.56 -1.98
C ARG A 89 1.44 -10.08 -3.11
N LEU A 90 2.59 -9.50 -2.78
CA LEU A 90 3.59 -9.09 -3.77
C LEU A 90 4.06 -10.29 -4.61
N VAL A 91 4.38 -11.42 -3.96
CA VAL A 91 4.79 -12.64 -4.67
C VAL A 91 3.66 -13.18 -5.55
N LEU A 92 2.43 -13.21 -5.04
CA LEU A 92 1.26 -13.65 -5.81
C LEU A 92 0.98 -12.78 -7.04
N MET A 93 1.19 -11.46 -6.95
CA MET A 93 1.05 -10.54 -8.09
C MET A 93 2.04 -10.80 -9.21
N LYS A 94 3.16 -11.47 -8.91
CA LYS A 94 4.21 -11.77 -9.89
C LYS A 94 4.07 -13.16 -10.51
N LEU A 95 3.14 -13.99 -10.04
CA LEU A 95 2.86 -15.27 -10.69
C LEU A 95 2.30 -15.05 -12.09
N ASP A 96 2.73 -15.88 -13.04
CA ASP A 96 2.04 -15.95 -14.33
C ASP A 96 0.63 -16.55 -14.20
N ALA A 97 -0.21 -16.39 -15.22
CA ALA A 97 -1.60 -16.82 -15.18
C ALA A 97 -1.78 -18.33 -14.91
N GLN A 98 -0.91 -19.18 -15.47
CA GLN A 98 -0.94 -20.62 -15.26
C GLN A 98 -0.53 -20.97 -13.83
N SER A 99 0.56 -20.38 -13.33
CA SER A 99 1.00 -20.58 -11.94
C SER A 99 -0.05 -20.10 -10.93
N TYR A 100 -0.70 -18.96 -11.21
CA TYR A 100 -1.79 -18.44 -10.39
C TYR A 100 -3.02 -19.37 -10.42
N ALA A 101 -3.38 -19.91 -11.59
CA ALA A 101 -4.47 -20.88 -11.70
C ALA A 101 -4.18 -22.16 -10.88
N LEU A 102 -2.94 -22.65 -10.92
CA LEU A 102 -2.50 -23.78 -10.10
C LEU A 102 -2.58 -23.46 -8.60
N TYR A 103 -2.11 -22.28 -8.19
CA TYR A 103 -2.26 -21.79 -6.82
C TYR A 103 -3.73 -21.83 -6.37
N THR A 104 -4.65 -21.26 -7.17
CA THR A 104 -6.08 -21.24 -6.83
C THR A 104 -6.75 -22.61 -6.84
N THR A 105 -6.26 -23.55 -7.65
CA THR A 105 -6.86 -24.89 -7.82
C THR A 105 -6.33 -25.92 -6.82
N VAL A 106 -5.07 -25.80 -6.43
CA VAL A 106 -4.34 -26.79 -5.62
C VAL A 106 -4.16 -26.32 -4.18
N ILE A 107 -3.84 -25.04 -3.97
CA ILE A 107 -3.47 -24.52 -2.64
C ILE A 107 -4.69 -23.98 -1.89
N LEU A 108 -5.72 -23.51 -2.60
CA LEU A 108 -7.01 -23.25 -1.97
C LEU A 108 -7.72 -24.59 -1.72
N PRO A 109 -7.94 -25.00 -0.47
CA PRO A 109 -8.67 -26.23 -0.21
C PRO A 109 -10.05 -26.13 -0.84
N LYS A 110 -10.42 -27.14 -1.63
CA LYS A 110 -11.80 -27.30 -2.10
C LYS A 110 -12.71 -27.22 -0.88
N LYS A 111 -13.78 -26.43 -0.97
CA LYS A 111 -14.77 -26.43 0.10
C LYS A 111 -15.30 -27.86 0.24
N PRO A 112 -15.69 -28.31 1.44
CA PRO A 112 -16.25 -29.63 1.63
C PRO A 112 -17.42 -29.93 0.66
N ALA A 113 -18.16 -28.89 0.25
CA ALA A 113 -19.23 -28.95 -0.75
C ALA A 113 -18.76 -29.23 -2.19
N ASP A 114 -17.50 -28.95 -2.52
CA ASP A 114 -16.88 -29.19 -3.84
C ASP A 114 -16.19 -30.58 -3.92
N LEU A 115 -16.12 -31.31 -2.81
CA LEU A 115 -15.60 -32.68 -2.76
C LEU A 115 -16.74 -33.65 -3.09
N LYS A 116 -16.77 -34.15 -4.33
CA LYS A 116 -17.58 -35.33 -4.65
C LYS A 116 -16.90 -36.55 -4.03
N LEU A 117 -17.58 -37.21 -3.10
CA LEU A 117 -17.18 -38.52 -2.59
C LEU A 117 -17.55 -39.55 -3.68
N GLU A 118 -16.54 -40.14 -4.31
CA GLU A 118 -16.68 -41.38 -5.11
C GLU A 118 -16.69 -42.62 -4.21
#